data_AF-A0A2H0WBA4-F1
#
_entry.id   AF-A0A2H0WBA4-F1
#
_cell.length_a   1.000
_cell.length_b   1.000
_cell.length_c   1.000
_cell.angle_alpha   90.00
_cell.angle_beta   90.00
_cell.angle_gamma   90.00
#
_symmetry.space_group_name_H-M   'P 1'
#
loop_
_entity.id
_entity.type
_entity.pdbx_description
1 polymer ?
#
loop_
_entity_poly.entity_id
_entity_poly.type
_entity_poly.pdbx_seq_one_letter_code
_entity_poly.pdbx_strand_id
1 'polypeptide(L)'
;MTKLFVFLFLMFSFILAACDSPNPEPEKMDPIYADLLARAGGMSSEIAAAEKDIADRKAALEEALPQTGQIKVARSRLDEANNRLDKLRQKQKYWEIRAESRKKWDREHYLRAYNEKKAWPDPEEWAEYKAQMALEEAPRKWNVKERLGKQSRPEKKEPSEGGGHH
;
A
#
# COMPACT_ATOMS: atom_id res chain seq x y z
N MET A 1 -23.69 17.24 -55.72
CA MET A 1 -23.72 17.33 -54.24
C MET A 1 -23.41 16.01 -53.55
N THR A 2 -23.98 14.87 -53.99
CA THR A 2 -23.73 13.53 -53.40
C THR A 2 -22.25 13.10 -53.38
N LYS A 3 -21.49 13.35 -54.45
CA LYS A 3 -20.05 12.99 -54.51
C LYS A 3 -19.17 13.75 -53.51
N LEU A 4 -19.54 14.99 -53.15
CA LEU A 4 -18.81 15.79 -52.14
C LEU A 4 -19.08 15.25 -50.73
N PHE A 5 -20.33 14.85 -50.45
CA PHE A 5 -20.74 14.25 -49.17
C PHE A 5 -20.06 12.90 -48.91
N VAL A 6 -19.95 12.05 -49.94
CA VAL A 6 -19.25 10.75 -49.85
C VAL A 6 -17.77 10.95 -49.55
N PHE A 7 -17.11 11.93 -50.20
CA PHE A 7 -15.69 12.20 -49.96
C PHE A 7 -15.43 12.71 -48.53
N LEU A 8 -16.33 13.55 -48.01
CA LEU A 8 -16.24 14.12 -46.66
C LEU A 8 -16.47 13.04 -45.57
N PHE A 9 -17.40 12.11 -45.82
CA PHE A 9 -17.64 10.96 -44.94
C PHE A 9 -16.44 9.99 -44.91
N LEU A 10 -15.81 9.78 -46.06
CA LEU A 10 -14.64 8.90 -46.18
C LEU A 10 -13.41 9.50 -45.49
N MET A 11 -13.18 10.82 -45.63
CA MET A 11 -12.15 11.56 -44.89
C MET A 11 -12.39 11.53 -43.36
N PHE A 12 -13.63 11.71 -42.91
CA PHE A 12 -13.98 11.63 -41.50
C PHE A 12 -13.75 10.24 -40.90
N SER A 13 -13.95 9.19 -41.69
CA SER A 13 -13.71 7.80 -41.26
C SER A 13 -12.22 7.51 -41.04
N PHE A 14 -11.33 8.11 -41.83
CA PHE A 14 -9.87 8.00 -41.63
C PHE A 14 -9.37 8.73 -40.38
N ILE A 15 -10.01 9.84 -39.99
CA ILE A 15 -9.67 10.58 -38.77
C ILE A 15 -10.02 9.77 -37.52
N LEU A 16 -11.12 9.00 -37.54
CA LEU A 16 -11.55 8.16 -36.42
C LEU A 16 -10.67 6.90 -36.24
N ALA A 17 -10.02 6.40 -37.29
CA ALA A 17 -9.15 5.23 -37.23
C ALA A 17 -7.73 5.53 -36.68
N ALA A 18 -7.36 6.81 -36.52
CA ALA A 18 -6.02 7.23 -36.12
C ALA A 18 -5.87 7.50 -34.61
N CYS A 19 -6.89 7.21 -33.79
CA CYS A 19 -6.93 7.56 -32.37
C CYS A 19 -6.64 6.39 -31.42
N ASP A 20 -5.98 5.34 -31.89
CA ASP A 20 -5.57 4.19 -31.07
C ASP A 20 -4.04 4.22 -30.92
N SER A 21 -3.54 5.11 -30.07
CA SER A 21 -2.14 5.16 -29.68
C SER A 21 -1.97 4.71 -28.22
N PRO A 22 -0.91 3.94 -27.90
CA PRO A 22 -0.65 3.53 -26.53
C PRO A 22 -0.37 4.75 -25.64
N ASN A 23 -0.93 4.74 -24.44
CA ASN A 23 -0.71 5.75 -23.42
C ASN A 23 0.80 5.83 -23.06
N PRO A 24 1.43 7.02 -23.10
CA PRO A 24 2.85 7.19 -22.76
C PRO A 24 3.17 7.01 -21.27
N GLU A 25 2.17 7.11 -20.37
CA GLU A 25 2.35 7.02 -18.92
C GLU A 25 1.33 6.04 -18.28
N PRO A 26 1.39 4.74 -18.62
CA PRO A 26 0.44 3.75 -18.13
C PRO A 26 0.49 3.56 -16.61
N GLU A 27 1.64 3.87 -15.97
CA GLU A 27 1.81 3.78 -14.52
C GLU A 27 0.84 4.68 -13.74
N LYS A 28 0.38 5.79 -14.33
CA LYS A 28 -0.53 6.73 -13.64
C LYS A 28 -1.94 6.16 -13.47
N MET A 29 -2.28 5.15 -14.26
CA MET A 29 -3.57 4.46 -14.17
C MET A 29 -3.53 3.24 -13.24
N ASP A 30 -2.32 2.79 -12.86
CA ASP A 30 -2.14 1.63 -11.99
C ASP A 30 -2.37 1.99 -10.51
N PRO A 31 -3.40 1.42 -9.85
CA PRO A 31 -3.66 1.69 -8.44
C PRO A 31 -2.54 1.16 -7.52
N ILE A 32 -1.79 0.12 -7.94
CA ILE A 32 -0.67 -0.42 -7.14
C ILE A 32 0.46 0.61 -7.10
N TYR A 33 0.87 1.16 -8.24
CA TYR A 33 1.86 2.22 -8.30
C TYR A 33 1.47 3.45 -7.47
N ALA A 34 0.20 3.88 -7.56
CA ALA A 34 -0.31 5.00 -6.77
C ALA A 34 -0.23 4.75 -5.25
N ASP A 35 -0.60 3.55 -4.79
CA ASP A 35 -0.50 3.16 -3.37
C ASP A 35 0.96 3.12 -2.90
N LEU A 36 1.87 2.57 -3.70
CA LEU A 36 3.31 2.51 -3.36
C LEU A 36 3.92 3.91 -3.22
N LEU A 37 3.56 4.84 -4.11
CA LEU A 37 3.95 6.25 -3.99
C LEU A 37 3.38 6.91 -2.74
N ALA A 38 2.10 6.66 -2.43
CA ALA A 38 1.47 7.19 -1.23
C ALA A 38 2.16 6.68 0.05
N ARG A 39 2.55 5.41 0.09
CA ARG A 39 3.31 4.81 1.20
C ARG A 39 4.70 5.42 1.34
N ALA A 40 5.43 5.59 0.25
CA ALA A 40 6.73 6.24 0.27
C ALA A 40 6.62 7.69 0.79
N GLY A 41 5.62 8.44 0.31
CA GLY A 41 5.34 9.81 0.73
C GLY A 41 4.90 9.93 2.19
N GLY A 42 4.09 8.98 2.69
CA GLY A 42 3.63 8.94 4.07
C GLY A 42 4.77 8.82 5.10
N MET A 43 5.83 8.09 4.76
CA MET A 43 7.00 7.90 5.64
C MET A 43 7.74 9.21 5.94
N SER A 44 7.67 10.22 5.06
CA SER A 44 8.37 11.51 5.27
C SER A 44 7.93 12.21 6.56
N SER A 45 6.64 12.14 6.89
CA SER A 45 6.11 12.74 8.12
C SER A 45 6.58 11.99 9.37
N GLU A 46 6.64 10.65 9.30
CA GLU A 46 7.14 9.80 10.39
C GLU A 46 8.65 10.01 10.62
N ILE A 47 9.41 10.17 9.55
CA ILE A 47 10.86 10.47 9.60
C ILE A 47 11.09 11.82 10.26
N ALA A 48 10.38 12.87 9.83
CA ALA A 48 10.50 14.20 10.43
C ALA A 48 10.16 14.19 11.94
N ALA A 49 9.13 13.45 12.33
CA ALA A 49 8.78 13.27 13.74
C ALA A 49 9.88 12.53 14.53
N ALA A 50 10.48 11.50 13.95
CA ALA A 50 11.58 10.74 14.57
C ALA A 50 12.87 11.58 14.68
N GLU A 51 13.18 12.41 13.69
CA GLU A 51 14.32 13.34 13.73
C GLU A 51 14.16 14.36 14.85
N LYS A 52 12.94 14.88 15.05
CA LYS A 52 12.64 15.76 16.18
C LYS A 52 12.79 15.05 17.53
N ASP A 53 12.26 13.84 17.67
CA ASP A 53 12.40 13.03 18.89
C ASP A 53 13.89 12.74 19.22
N ILE A 54 14.73 12.51 18.20
CA ILE A 54 16.18 12.38 18.38
C ILE A 54 16.81 13.68 18.90
N ALA A 55 16.42 14.84 18.36
CA ALA A 55 16.92 16.13 18.82
C ALA A 55 16.57 16.37 20.30
N ASP A 56 15.32 16.11 20.69
CA ASP A 56 14.85 16.25 22.07
C ASP A 56 15.62 15.29 23.02
N ARG A 57 15.89 14.05 22.59
CA ARG A 57 16.66 13.07 23.37
C ARG A 57 18.15 13.41 23.47
N LYS A 58 18.73 14.05 22.45
CA LYS A 58 20.11 14.55 22.50
C LYS A 58 20.25 15.65 23.54
N ALA A 59 19.33 16.62 23.54
CA ALA A 59 19.30 17.67 24.56
C ALA A 59 19.18 17.07 25.99
N ALA A 60 18.27 16.12 26.18
CA ALA A 60 18.11 15.43 27.47
C ALA A 60 19.35 14.64 27.91
N LEU A 61 20.15 14.12 26.97
CA LEU A 61 21.41 13.44 27.29
C LEU A 61 22.49 14.44 27.74
N GLU A 62 22.53 15.63 27.15
CA GLU A 62 23.47 16.69 27.53
C GLU A 62 23.15 17.27 28.93
N GLU A 63 21.87 17.33 29.31
CA GLU A 63 21.42 17.78 30.63
C GLU A 63 21.54 16.71 31.73
N ALA A 64 21.85 15.46 31.38
CA ALA A 64 21.86 14.34 32.33
C ALA A 64 23.00 14.46 33.36
N LEU A 65 22.67 14.30 34.65
CA LEU A 65 23.63 14.45 35.73
C LEU A 65 24.73 13.36 35.71
N PRO A 66 26.03 13.73 35.79
CA PRO A 66 27.11 12.77 35.94
C PRO A 66 26.94 11.85 37.15
N GLN A 67 27.44 10.61 37.04
CA GLN A 67 27.50 9.62 38.14
C GLN A 67 26.15 9.12 38.71
N THR A 68 25.00 9.50 38.12
CA THR A 68 23.66 9.09 38.61
C THR A 68 23.04 7.91 37.84
N GLY A 69 23.75 7.31 36.88
CA GLY A 69 23.21 6.28 35.98
C GLY A 69 22.23 6.81 34.92
N GLN A 70 21.75 8.06 35.06
CA GLN A 70 20.83 8.73 34.11
C GLN A 70 21.44 8.84 32.71
N ILE A 71 22.75 9.09 32.61
CA ILE A 71 23.48 9.13 31.32
C ILE A 71 23.32 7.81 30.56
N LYS A 72 23.39 6.66 31.24
CA LYS A 72 23.25 5.35 30.60
C LYS A 72 21.84 5.17 30.02
N VAL A 73 20.82 5.58 30.77
CA VAL A 73 19.41 5.50 30.34
C VAL A 73 19.14 6.46 29.18
N ALA A 74 19.61 7.71 29.27
CA ALA A 74 19.45 8.71 28.22
C ALA A 74 20.15 8.29 26.93
N ARG A 75 21.36 7.71 27.01
CA ARG A 75 22.07 7.14 25.86
C ARG A 75 21.30 5.98 25.23
N SER A 76 20.83 5.02 26.03
CA SER A 76 20.01 3.90 25.53
C SER A 76 18.77 4.39 24.78
N ARG A 77 18.08 5.39 25.33
CA ARG A 77 16.90 6.00 24.70
C ARG A 77 17.23 6.71 23.38
N LEU A 78 18.38 7.38 23.31
CA LEU A 78 18.86 7.99 22.07
C LEU A 78 19.19 6.94 21.02
N ASP A 79 19.85 5.85 21.41
CA ASP A 79 20.18 4.73 20.52
C ASP A 79 18.91 4.04 19.99
N GLU A 80 17.90 3.84 20.83
CA GLU A 80 16.57 3.33 20.42
C GLU A 80 15.89 4.24 19.39
N ALA A 81 15.96 5.56 19.59
CA ALA A 81 15.38 6.54 18.67
C ALA A 81 16.12 6.56 17.32
N ASN A 82 17.46 6.50 17.33
CA ASN A 82 18.26 6.39 16.11
C ASN A 82 17.92 5.10 15.33
N ASN A 83 17.86 3.96 16.02
CA ASN A 83 17.47 2.69 15.42
C ASN A 83 16.06 2.74 14.79
N ARG A 84 15.14 3.47 15.41
CA ARG A 84 13.80 3.70 14.85
C ARG A 84 13.87 4.54 13.58
N LEU A 85 14.63 5.64 13.58
CA LEU A 85 14.81 6.49 12.40
C LEU A 85 15.40 5.70 11.23
N ASP A 86 16.43 4.88 11.49
CA ASP A 86 17.04 4.05 10.45
C ASP A 86 16.05 3.07 9.83
N LYS A 87 15.21 2.42 10.66
CA LYS A 87 14.14 1.55 10.16
C LYS A 87 13.11 2.29 9.31
N LEU A 88 12.74 3.51 9.70
CA LEU A 88 11.82 4.34 8.92
C LEU A 88 12.41 4.71 7.56
N ARG A 89 13.69 5.12 7.52
CA ARG A 89 14.42 5.44 6.27
C ARG A 89 14.57 4.21 5.37
N GLN A 90 14.91 3.06 5.94
CA GLN A 90 14.94 1.79 5.20
C GLN A 90 13.57 1.44 4.61
N LYS A 91 12.49 1.62 5.38
CA LYS A 91 11.12 1.38 4.93
C LYS A 91 10.70 2.36 3.82
N GLN A 92 11.01 3.64 3.95
CA GLN A 92 10.79 4.62 2.88
C GLN A 92 11.52 4.19 1.60
N LYS A 93 12.81 3.86 1.72
CA LYS A 93 13.62 3.45 0.57
C LYS A 93 13.09 2.18 -0.10
N TYR A 94 12.64 1.23 0.70
CA TYR A 94 11.98 0.03 0.21
C TYR A 94 10.75 0.34 -0.65
N TRP A 95 9.87 1.24 -0.20
CA TRP A 95 8.69 1.63 -0.97
C TRP A 95 9.04 2.39 -2.25
N GLU A 96 10.04 3.27 -2.22
CA GLU A 96 10.54 3.97 -3.42
C GLU A 96 11.02 2.97 -4.48
N ILE A 97 11.84 1.99 -4.06
CA ILE A 97 12.37 0.96 -4.97
C ILE A 97 11.21 0.15 -5.56
N ARG A 98 10.23 -0.26 -4.74
CA ARG A 98 9.05 -0.99 -5.24
C ARG A 98 8.23 -0.17 -6.22
N ALA A 99 8.02 1.12 -5.97
CA ALA A 99 7.30 2.00 -6.90
C ALA A 99 8.06 2.12 -8.22
N GLU A 100 9.38 2.28 -8.20
CA GLU A 100 10.19 2.34 -9.42
C GLU A 100 10.18 1.02 -10.21
N SER A 101 10.28 -0.11 -9.51
CA SER A 101 10.14 -1.44 -10.12
C SER A 101 8.77 -1.63 -10.75
N ARG A 102 7.70 -1.23 -10.06
CA ARG A 102 6.33 -1.32 -10.57
C ARG A 102 6.15 -0.44 -11.82
N LYS A 103 6.65 0.79 -11.80
CA LYS A 103 6.62 1.69 -12.97
C LYS A 103 7.26 1.07 -14.21
N LYS A 104 8.40 0.38 -14.07
CA LYS A 104 9.05 -0.33 -15.20
C LYS A 104 8.17 -1.48 -15.68
N TRP A 105 7.66 -2.28 -14.73
CA TRP A 105 6.76 -3.39 -15.02
C TRP A 105 5.49 -2.94 -15.75
N ASP A 106 4.85 -1.85 -15.29
CA ASP A 106 3.63 -1.29 -15.88
C ASP A 106 3.84 -0.91 -17.34
N ARG A 107 4.95 -0.23 -17.64
CA ARG A 107 5.27 0.18 -19.00
C ARG A 107 5.45 -1.02 -19.94
N GLU A 108 6.11 -2.07 -19.47
CA GLU A 108 6.32 -3.28 -20.26
C GLU A 108 5.04 -4.09 -20.46
N HIS A 109 4.24 -4.26 -19.40
CA HIS A 109 3.05 -5.10 -19.44
C HIS A 109 1.86 -4.39 -20.06
N TYR A 110 1.75 -3.07 -19.92
CA TYR A 110 0.76 -2.26 -20.62
C TYR A 110 0.87 -2.42 -22.13
N LEU A 111 2.09 -2.35 -22.70
CA LEU A 111 2.28 -2.52 -24.14
C LEU A 111 1.83 -3.89 -24.62
N ARG A 112 2.06 -4.95 -23.82
CA ARG A 112 1.56 -6.30 -24.13
C ARG A 112 0.04 -6.36 -24.05
N ALA A 113 -0.54 -5.87 -22.96
CA ALA A 113 -1.99 -5.84 -22.76
C ALA A 113 -2.71 -5.04 -23.86
N TYR A 114 -2.14 -3.90 -24.27
CA TYR A 114 -2.63 -3.07 -25.36
C TYR A 114 -2.64 -3.84 -26.69
N ASN A 115 -1.51 -4.48 -27.05
CA ASN A 115 -1.41 -5.29 -28.26
C ASN A 115 -2.37 -6.49 -28.25
N GLU A 116 -2.58 -7.08 -27.07
CA GLU A 116 -3.50 -8.21 -26.86
C GLU A 116 -4.97 -7.78 -26.64
N LYS A 117 -5.25 -6.47 -26.62
CA LYS A 117 -6.57 -5.88 -26.33
C LYS A 117 -7.17 -6.34 -24.98
N LYS A 118 -6.32 -6.57 -24.00
CA LYS A 118 -6.70 -6.91 -22.62
C LYS A 118 -6.98 -5.64 -21.82
N ALA A 119 -7.79 -5.80 -20.77
CA ALA A 119 -8.01 -4.73 -19.81
C ALA A 119 -6.71 -4.39 -19.07
N TRP A 120 -6.51 -3.10 -18.78
CA TRP A 120 -5.39 -2.59 -18.02
C TRP A 120 -5.86 -1.49 -17.07
N PRO A 121 -5.46 -1.48 -15.79
CA PRO A 121 -4.75 -2.54 -15.05
C PRO A 121 -5.61 -3.80 -14.86
N ASP A 122 -4.99 -4.91 -14.44
CA ASP A 122 -5.71 -6.15 -14.13
C ASP A 122 -6.48 -5.99 -12.80
N PRO A 123 -7.84 -6.11 -12.79
CA PRO A 123 -8.62 -6.01 -11.57
C PRO A 123 -8.31 -7.11 -10.54
N GLU A 124 -7.93 -8.30 -11.00
CA GLU A 124 -7.60 -9.44 -10.12
C GLU A 124 -6.30 -9.17 -9.37
N GLU A 125 -5.27 -8.70 -10.08
CA GLU A 125 -3.99 -8.31 -9.48
C GLU A 125 -4.17 -7.26 -8.38
N TRP A 126 -5.04 -6.27 -8.61
CA TRP A 126 -5.34 -5.27 -7.57
C TRP A 126 -6.02 -5.86 -6.34
N ALA A 127 -6.91 -6.84 -6.52
CA ALA A 127 -7.56 -7.52 -5.42
C ALA A 127 -6.55 -8.35 -4.60
N GLU A 128 -5.66 -9.08 -5.27
CA GLU A 128 -4.58 -9.85 -4.64
C GLU A 128 -3.63 -8.94 -3.86
N TYR A 129 -3.20 -7.82 -4.45
CA TYR A 129 -2.35 -6.84 -3.80
C TYR A 129 -2.99 -6.32 -2.51
N LYS A 130 -4.26 -5.91 -2.56
CA LYS A 130 -4.97 -5.45 -1.36
C LYS A 130 -5.08 -6.54 -0.29
N ALA A 131 -5.33 -7.78 -0.68
CA ALA A 131 -5.37 -8.90 0.25
C ALA A 131 -4.00 -9.11 0.93
N GLN A 132 -2.91 -9.04 0.17
CA GLN A 132 -1.55 -9.11 0.71
C GLN A 132 -1.27 -7.95 1.67
N MET A 133 -1.58 -6.72 1.29
CA MET A 133 -1.37 -5.54 2.15
C MET A 133 -2.17 -5.64 3.44
N ALA A 134 -3.42 -6.11 3.38
CA ALA A 134 -4.23 -6.34 4.57
C ALA A 134 -3.61 -7.38 5.51
N LEU A 135 -2.99 -8.44 4.98
CA LEU A 135 -2.27 -9.43 5.78
C LEU A 135 -0.98 -8.86 6.40
N GLU A 136 -0.28 -7.99 5.70
CA GLU A 136 0.93 -7.33 6.21
C GLU A 136 0.61 -6.34 7.34
N GLU A 137 -0.48 -5.60 7.22
CA GLU A 137 -0.96 -4.62 8.19
C GLU A 137 -1.70 -5.25 9.38
N ALA A 138 -2.19 -6.49 9.22
CA ALA A 138 -2.88 -7.19 10.27
C ALA A 138 -2.00 -7.32 11.53
N PRO A 139 -2.55 -7.05 12.72
CA PRO A 139 -1.79 -7.15 13.96
C PRO A 139 -1.33 -8.59 14.15
N ARG A 140 -0.01 -8.79 14.19
CA ARG A 140 0.63 -10.08 14.48
C ARG A 140 0.54 -10.42 15.97
N LYS A 141 -0.68 -10.49 16.50
CA LYS A 141 -0.94 -10.93 17.88
C LYS A 141 -1.16 -12.43 17.85
N TRP A 142 -0.17 -13.20 18.29
CA TRP A 142 -0.34 -14.62 18.61
C TRP A 142 -1.06 -14.78 19.96
N ASN A 143 -2.22 -14.16 20.13
CA ASN A 143 -2.96 -14.23 21.39
C ASN A 143 -3.74 -15.55 21.45
N VAL A 144 -3.21 -16.52 22.20
CA VAL A 144 -3.82 -17.84 22.42
C VAL A 144 -5.26 -17.73 22.96
N LYS A 145 -5.57 -16.69 23.75
CA LYS A 145 -6.89 -16.48 24.35
C LYS A 145 -7.96 -16.13 23.32
N GLU A 146 -7.63 -15.32 22.31
CA GLU A 146 -8.55 -15.01 21.21
C GLU A 146 -8.79 -16.22 20.30
N ARG A 147 -7.79 -17.08 20.12
CA ARG A 147 -7.92 -18.30 19.32
C ARG A 147 -8.83 -19.34 19.97
N LEU A 148 -8.67 -19.56 21.28
CA LEU A 148 -9.50 -20.49 22.04
C LEU A 148 -10.93 -19.98 22.22
N GLY A 149 -11.13 -18.67 22.39
CA GLY A 149 -12.46 -18.07 22.51
C GLY A 149 -13.32 -18.19 21.23
N LYS A 150 -12.69 -18.27 20.06
CA LYS A 150 -13.38 -18.52 18.77
C LYS A 150 -13.69 -20.01 18.52
N GLN A 151 -13.00 -20.94 19.21
CA GLN A 151 -13.23 -22.39 19.08
C GLN A 151 -14.22 -22.95 20.11
N SER A 152 -14.52 -22.25 21.20
CA SER A 152 -15.30 -22.76 22.32
C SER A 152 -16.74 -22.22 22.40
N ARG A 153 -17.55 -22.39 21.35
CA ARG A 153 -19.01 -22.61 21.53
C ARG A 153 -19.65 -23.10 20.22
N PRO A 154 -19.77 -24.42 20.00
CA PRO A 154 -20.93 -24.91 19.28
C PRO A 154 -22.16 -24.52 20.10
N GLU A 155 -22.96 -23.61 19.57
CA GLU A 155 -24.28 -23.26 20.08
C GLU A 155 -25.06 -24.57 20.21
N LYS A 156 -25.36 -25.00 21.44
CA LYS A 156 -26.30 -26.10 21.66
C LYS A 156 -27.62 -25.65 21.05
N LYS A 157 -28.00 -26.24 19.92
CA LYS A 157 -29.39 -26.19 19.44
C LYS A 157 -30.24 -26.79 20.57
N GLU A 158 -30.99 -25.94 21.26
CA GLU A 158 -32.02 -26.39 22.18
C GLU A 158 -33.05 -27.22 21.39
N PRO A 159 -33.47 -28.39 21.90
CA PRO A 159 -34.52 -29.16 21.26
C PRO A 159 -35.82 -28.37 21.37
N SER A 160 -36.45 -28.13 20.23
CA SER A 160 -37.79 -27.57 20.16
C SER A 160 -38.79 -28.54 20.81
N GLU A 161 -39.28 -28.20 21.99
CA GLU A 161 -40.45 -28.84 22.59
C GLU A 161 -41.68 -28.44 21.76
N GLY A 162 -42.10 -29.35 20.89
CA GLY A 162 -43.35 -29.24 20.13
C GLY A 162 -44.48 -30.00 20.82
N GLY A 163 -45.64 -29.35 20.90
CA GLY A 163 -46.97 -29.95 21.05
C GLY A 163 -47.37 -30.21 22.50
N GLY A 164 -48.35 -29.53 23.11
CA GLY A 164 -49.65 -29.16 22.56
C GLY A 164 -50.70 -30.10 23.14
N HIS A 165 -51.16 -29.83 24.37
CA HIS A 165 -52.32 -30.50 24.96
C HIS A 165 -53.60 -29.78 24.51
N HIS A 166 -54.45 -30.51 23.80
CA HIS A 166 -55.91 -30.33 23.78
C HIS A 166 -56.54 -31.52 24.48
#